data_AF-S4PNM9-F1
#
_entry.id   AF-S4PNM9-F1
#
_cell.length_a   1.000
_cell.length_b   1.000
_cell.length_c   1.000
_cell.angle_alpha   90.00
_cell.angle_beta   90.00
_cell.angle_gamma   90.00
#
_symmetry.space_group_name_H-M   'P 1'
#
loop_
_entity.id
_entity.type
_entity.pdbx_description
1 polymer ?
#
loop_
_entity_poly.entity_id
_entity_poly.type
_entity_poly.pdbx_seq_one_letter_code
_entity_poly.pdbx_strand_id
1 'polypeptide(L)'
;MANVSYQIANLLEKMTSNDKDFRFMATNDLMTELQKDSIKLDDDSERKVVKMLLRLLEDKNGEVQNLAVKCLGPLVNKVKEYQV
;
A
#
# COMPACT_ATOMS: atom_id res chain seq x y z
N MET A 1 -0.06 15.00 -10.12
CA MET A 1 0.16 14.71 -8.69
C MET A 1 -1.15 14.40 -7.97
N ALA A 2 -2.19 15.25 -8.05
CA ALA A 2 -3.48 15.00 -7.38
C ALA A 2 -4.16 13.64 -7.69
N ASN A 3 -4.00 13.11 -8.91
CA ASN A 3 -4.63 11.85 -9.32
C ASN A 3 -4.06 10.62 -8.58
N VAL A 4 -2.75 10.60 -8.31
CA VAL A 4 -2.09 9.47 -7.64
C VAL A 4 -2.46 9.45 -6.15
N SER A 5 -2.41 10.60 -5.46
CA SER A 5 -2.80 10.66 -4.05
C SER A 5 -4.26 10.24 -3.83
N TYR A 6 -5.18 10.62 -4.73
CA TYR A 6 -6.57 10.15 -4.70
C TYR A 6 -6.70 8.65 -4.96
N GLN A 7 -5.96 8.12 -5.93
CA GLN A 7 -5.94 6.69 -6.21
C GLN A 7 -5.45 5.89 -4.99
N ILE A 8 -4.35 6.33 -4.36
CA ILE A 8 -3.82 5.69 -3.16
C ILE A 8 -4.83 5.75 -2.02
N ALA A 9 -5.46 6.90 -1.77
CA ALA A 9 -6.49 7.02 -0.74
C ALA A 9 -7.65 6.01 -0.95
N ASN A 10 -8.14 5.88 -2.18
CA ASN A 10 -9.20 4.93 -2.53
C ASN A 10 -8.77 3.46 -2.33
N LEU A 11 -7.52 3.12 -2.65
CA LEU A 11 -6.98 1.78 -2.41
C LEU A 11 -6.89 1.49 -0.92
N LEU A 12 -6.39 2.44 -0.13
CA LEU A 12 -6.26 2.29 1.32
C LEU A 12 -7.61 2.08 2.01
N GLU A 13 -8.67 2.75 1.56
CA GLU A 13 -10.02 2.52 2.06
C GLU A 13 -10.50 1.09 1.80
N LYS A 14 -10.33 0.60 0.55
CA LYS A 14 -10.69 -0.77 0.17
C LYS A 14 -9.92 -1.85 0.93
N MET A 15 -8.67 -1.57 1.32
CA MET A 15 -7.87 -2.47 2.17
C MET A 15 -8.46 -2.66 3.58
N THR A 16 -9.41 -1.82 4.00
CA THR A 16 -10.11 -1.98 5.29
C THR A 16 -11.44 -2.71 5.18
N SER A 17 -11.84 -3.12 3.98
CA SER A 17 -13.10 -3.82 3.73
C SER A 17 -13.20 -5.14 4.49
N ASN A 18 -14.39 -5.51 4.93
CA ASN A 18 -14.66 -6.85 5.48
C ASN A 18 -14.50 -7.95 4.43
N ASP A 19 -14.69 -7.62 3.16
CA ASP A 19 -14.54 -8.53 2.04
C ASP A 19 -13.06 -8.76 1.71
N LYS A 20 -12.64 -10.02 1.74
CA LYS A 20 -11.25 -10.41 1.44
C LYS A 20 -10.85 -10.07 0.01
N ASP A 21 -11.77 -10.11 -0.96
CA ASP A 21 -11.46 -9.91 -2.36
C ASP A 21 -11.20 -8.43 -2.63
N PHE A 22 -11.94 -7.53 -1.96
CA PHE A 22 -11.63 -6.10 -1.99
C PHE A 22 -10.26 -5.79 -1.39
N ARG A 23 -9.92 -6.40 -0.24
CA ARG A 23 -8.60 -6.21 0.38
C ARG A 23 -7.49 -6.75 -0.52
N PHE A 24 -7.67 -7.94 -1.07
CA PHE A 24 -6.70 -8.57 -1.97
C PHE A 24 -6.48 -7.72 -3.23
N MET A 25 -7.56 -7.35 -3.93
CA MET A 25 -7.48 -6.53 -5.14
C MET A 25 -6.80 -5.19 -4.87
N ALA A 26 -7.21 -4.50 -3.80
CA ALA A 26 -6.62 -3.20 -3.46
C ALA A 26 -5.13 -3.32 -3.13
N THR A 27 -4.73 -4.38 -2.42
CA THR A 27 -3.31 -4.63 -2.08
C THR A 27 -2.49 -4.96 -3.32
N ASN A 28 -3.05 -5.73 -4.25
CA ASN A 28 -2.40 -6.06 -5.52
C ASN A 28 -2.24 -4.84 -6.43
N ASP A 29 -3.27 -3.99 -6.51
CA ASP A 29 -3.21 -2.74 -7.27
C ASP A 29 -2.16 -1.79 -6.68
N LEU A 30 -2.10 -1.67 -5.35
CA LEU A 30 -1.06 -0.90 -4.68
C LEU A 30 0.34 -1.45 -5.00
N MET A 31 0.53 -2.77 -4.96
CA MET A 31 1.81 -3.40 -5.31
C MET A 31 2.25 -3.00 -6.72
N THR A 32 1.31 -3.05 -7.67
CA THR A 32 1.54 -2.70 -9.07
C THR A 32 1.93 -1.23 -9.21
N GLU A 33 1.27 -0.32 -8.47
CA GLU A 33 1.65 1.10 -8.47
C GLU A 33 3.03 1.33 -7.84
N LEU A 34 3.35 0.67 -6.72
CA LEU A 34 4.64 0.80 -6.04
C LEU A 34 5.82 0.31 -6.90
N GLN A 35 5.57 -0.62 -7.83
CA GLN A 35 6.58 -1.12 -8.76
C GLN A 35 6.86 -0.16 -9.93
N LYS A 36 6.02 0.86 -10.15
CA LYS A 36 6.25 1.85 -11.21
C LYS A 36 7.33 2.85 -10.77
N ASP A 37 8.22 3.21 -11.68
CA ASP A 37 9.23 4.26 -11.42
C ASP A 37 8.61 5.65 -11.32
N SER A 38 7.45 5.85 -11.93
CA SER A 38 6.75 7.13 -12.00
C SER A 38 5.94 7.47 -10.74
N ILE A 39 5.71 6.50 -9.83
CA ILE A 39 4.97 6.78 -8.60
C ILE A 39 5.77 7.74 -7.72
N LYS A 40 5.12 8.80 -7.27
CA LYS A 40 5.64 9.74 -6.28
C LYS A 40 4.61 9.84 -5.18
N LEU A 41 4.96 9.32 -4.01
CA LEU A 41 4.17 9.47 -2.80
C LEU A 41 4.58 10.79 -2.12
N ASP A 42 3.61 11.51 -1.59
CA ASP A 42 3.88 12.58 -0.64
C ASP A 42 4.06 11.99 0.77
N ASP A 43 4.62 12.78 1.69
CA ASP A 43 5.00 12.29 3.02
C ASP A 43 3.79 11.75 3.83
N ASP A 44 2.58 12.26 3.58
CA ASP A 44 1.34 11.76 4.21
C ASP A 44 0.92 10.40 3.62
N SER A 45 0.95 10.28 2.30
CA SER A 45 0.65 9.03 1.58
C SER A 45 1.64 7.93 1.95
N GLU A 46 2.94 8.24 2.03
CA GLU A 46 3.97 7.30 2.49
C GLU A 46 3.62 6.72 3.87
N ARG A 47 3.36 7.59 4.86
CA ARG A 47 3.01 7.17 6.23
C ARG A 47 1.76 6.30 6.26
N LYS A 48 0.73 6.67 5.50
CA LYS A 48 -0.54 5.93 5.43
C LYS A 48 -0.36 4.56 4.78
N VAL A 49 0.40 4.48 3.68
CA VAL A 49 0.71 3.23 2.99
C VAL A 49 1.50 2.29 3.90
N VAL A 50 2.57 2.78 4.55
CA VAL A 50 3.37 1.99 5.50
C VAL A 50 2.48 1.45 6.62
N LYS A 51 1.68 2.29 7.26
CA LYS A 51 0.79 1.89 8.36
C LYS A 51 -0.23 0.83 7.91
N MET A 52 -0.80 0.99 6.71
CA MET A 52 -1.78 0.04 6.19
C MET A 52 -1.15 -1.30 5.87
N LEU A 53 0.00 -1.33 5.21
CA LEU A 53 0.70 -2.57 4.91
C LEU A 53 1.14 -3.32 6.16
N LEU A 54 1.64 -2.61 7.18
CA LEU A 54 1.94 -3.22 8.49
C LEU A 54 0.70 -3.84 9.13
N ARG A 55 -0.46 -3.19 9.06
CA ARG A 55 -1.73 -3.77 9.52
C ARG A 55 -2.12 -5.02 8.74
N LEU A 56 -1.93 -5.03 7.42
CA LEU A 56 -2.26 -6.19 6.58
C LEU A 56 -1.30 -7.37 6.77
N LEU A 57 -0.13 -7.18 7.39
CA LEU A 57 0.70 -8.31 7.85
C LEU A 57 0.00 -9.16 8.92
N GLU A 58 -1.05 -8.62 9.55
CA GLU A 58 -1.90 -9.31 10.52
C GLU A 58 -3.28 -9.66 9.93
N ASP A 59 -3.46 -9.60 8.61
CA ASP A 59 -4.73 -9.98 7.99
C ASP A 59 -5.07 -11.45 8.27
N LYS A 60 -6.35 -11.73 8.54
CA LYS A 60 -6.84 -13.09 8.79
C LYS A 60 -6.72 -13.98 7.56
N ASN A 61 -6.64 -13.41 6.36
CA ASN A 61 -6.48 -14.12 5.12
C ASN A 61 -5.00 -14.16 4.69
N GLY A 62 -4.45 -15.36 4.56
CA GLY A 62 -3.03 -15.56 4.23
C GLY A 62 -2.62 -15.06 2.83
N GLU A 63 -3.55 -14.96 1.87
CA GLU A 63 -3.23 -14.44 0.54
C GLU A 63 -3.05 -12.91 0.58
N VAL A 64 -3.93 -12.22 1.32
CA VAL A 64 -3.80 -10.78 1.58
C VAL A 64 -2.52 -10.49 2.35
N GLN A 65 -2.23 -11.29 3.39
CA GLN A 65 -0.99 -11.18 4.16
C GLN A 65 0.26 -11.36 3.28
N ASN A 66 0.26 -12.37 2.40
CA ASN A 66 1.35 -12.61 1.47
C ASN A 66 1.57 -11.45 0.49
N LEU A 67 0.51 -10.83 0.00
CA LEU A 67 0.63 -9.61 -0.82
C LEU A 67 1.20 -8.44 -0.01
N ALA A 68 0.76 -8.25 1.23
CA ALA A 68 1.28 -7.18 2.09
C ALA A 68 2.79 -7.32 2.31
N VAL A 69 3.29 -8.54 2.54
CA VAL A 69 4.73 -8.83 2.64
C VAL A 69 5.45 -8.46 1.34
N LYS A 70 4.90 -8.84 0.18
CA LYS A 70 5.50 -8.54 -1.13
C LYS A 70 5.56 -7.03 -1.41
N CYS A 71 4.58 -6.26 -0.95
CA CYS A 71 4.55 -4.80 -1.08
C CYS A 71 5.68 -4.10 -0.31
N LEU A 72 6.25 -4.70 0.74
CA LEU A 72 7.34 -4.10 1.51
C LEU A 72 8.62 -3.93 0.67
N GLY A 73 8.87 -4.86 -0.26
CA GLY A 73 10.03 -4.84 -1.16
C GLY A 73 10.11 -3.63 -2.09
N PRO A 74 9.06 -3.28 -2.87
CA PRO A 74 9.06 -2.06 -3.64
C PRO A 74 8.89 -0.81 -2.76
N LEU A 75 8.15 -0.89 -1.64
CA LEU A 75 7.91 0.26 -0.75
C LEU A 75 9.19 0.84 -0.16
N VAL A 76 10.15 0.01 0.28
CA VAL A 76 11.41 0.50 0.86
C VAL A 76 12.20 1.39 -0.11
N ASN A 77 12.04 1.20 -1.41
CA ASN A 77 12.69 2.02 -2.44
C ASN A 77 11.91 3.31 -2.76
N LYS A 78 10.71 3.49 -2.21
CA LYS A 78 9.84 4.65 -2.47
C LYS A 78 9.70 5.57 -1.26
N VAL A 79 9.93 5.06 -0.05
CA VAL A 79 9.93 5.86 1.17
C VAL A 79 11.28 6.55 1.33
N LYS A 80 11.26 7.80 1.79
CA LYS A 80 12.50 8.52 2.09
C LYS A 80 13.08 8.02 3.41
N GLU A 81 14.41 8.01 3.53
CA GLU A 81 15.04 7.89 4.84
C GLU A 81 14.60 9.06 5.72
N TYR A 82 14.09 8.76 6.90
CA TYR A 82 13.78 9.78 7.89
C TYR A 82 15.10 10.39 8.38
N GLN A 83 15.42 11.58 7.89
CA GLN A 83 16.58 12.35 8.34
C GLN A 83 16.20 13.00 9.67
N VAL A 84 16.86 12.56 10.76
CA VAL A 84 16.69 13.05 12.13
C VAL A 84 17.52 14.31 12.34
#